data_AF-A0A1F5EE23-F1
#
_entry.id   AF-A0A1F5EE23-F1
#
_cell.length_a   1.000
_cell.length_b   1.000
_cell.length_c   1.000
_cell.angle_alpha   90.00
_cell.angle_beta   90.00
_cell.angle_gamma   90.00
#
_symmetry.space_group_name_H-M   'P 1'
#
loop_
_entity.id
_entity.type
_entity.pdbx_description
1 polymer ?
#
loop_
_entity_poly.entity_id
_entity_poly.type
_entity_poly.pdbx_seq_one_letter_code
_entity_poly.pdbx_strand_id
1 'polypeptide(L)'
;MARRSQILAVLSYLWILVVIPLLYRKSDSYVNYHMKQGLGLLSLWVILPFLLWIPIVGWALGLVDLALALILLVIGFDRAALGKERALPVIGKFCEKIAL
;
A
#
# COMPACT_ATOMS: atom_id res chain seq x y z
N MET A 1 -10.12 2.43 18.98
CA MET A 1 -9.80 3.04 17.68
C MET A 1 -11.10 3.51 17.03
N ALA A 2 -11.12 4.69 16.39
CA ALA A 2 -12.33 5.20 15.74
C ALA A 2 -12.61 4.50 14.40
N ARG A 3 -13.89 4.23 14.10
CA ARG A 3 -14.31 3.60 12.83
C ARG A 3 -13.81 4.36 11.60
N ARG A 4 -13.78 5.69 11.67
CA ARG A 4 -13.24 6.57 10.61
C ARG A 4 -11.78 6.24 10.30
N SER A 5 -10.94 6.09 11.32
CA SER A 5 -9.52 5.77 11.16
C SER A 5 -9.31 4.40 10.51
N GLN A 6 -10.19 3.42 10.81
CA GLN A 6 -10.12 2.08 10.16
C GLN A 6 -10.44 2.19 8.68
N ILE A 7 -11.50 2.92 8.32
CA ILE A 7 -11.86 3.15 6.92
C ILE A 7 -10.72 3.84 6.18
N LEU A 8 -10.14 4.91 6.75
CA LEU A 8 -9.02 5.63 6.14
C LEU A 8 -7.77 4.75 5.97
N ALA A 9 -7.45 3.89 6.93
CA ALA A 9 -6.32 2.98 6.81
C ALA A 9 -6.56 1.92 5.72
N VAL A 10 -7.75 1.33 5.65
CA VAL A 10 -8.11 0.36 4.60
C VAL A 10 -8.02 1.01 3.21
N LEU A 11 -8.55 2.22 3.06
CA LEU A 11 -8.47 2.97 1.79
C LEU A 11 -7.03 3.24 1.34
N SER A 12 -6.07 3.25 2.26
CA SER A 12 -4.66 3.47 1.93
C SER A 12 -4.08 2.38 1.02
N TYR A 13 -4.66 1.17 1.02
CA TYR A 13 -4.19 0.05 0.20
C TYR A 13 -4.90 -0.08 -1.15
N LEU A 14 -5.95 0.71 -1.40
CA LEU A 14 -6.79 0.59 -2.59
C LEU A 14 -6.37 1.58 -3.69
N TRP A 15 -5.20 1.33 -4.27
CA TRP A 15 -4.66 2.05 -5.43
C TRP A 15 -4.84 3.57 -5.33
N ILE A 16 -5.56 4.21 -6.26
CA ILE A 16 -5.77 5.66 -6.31
C ILE A 16 -6.53 6.21 -5.09
N LEU A 17 -7.27 5.37 -4.36
CA LEU A 17 -8.01 5.80 -3.18
C LEU A 17 -7.10 6.21 -2.03
N VAL A 18 -5.79 5.94 -2.08
CA VAL A 18 -4.80 6.45 -1.12
C VAL A 18 -4.81 7.97 -1.00
N VAL A 19 -5.28 8.69 -2.02
CA VAL A 19 -5.47 10.15 -2.00
C VAL A 19 -6.47 10.58 -0.91
N ILE A 20 -7.50 9.77 -0.63
CA ILE A 20 -8.51 10.10 0.39
C ILE A 20 -7.87 10.17 1.78
N PRO A 21 -7.25 9.11 2.32
CA PRO A 21 -6.59 9.19 3.62
C PRO A 21 -5.44 10.19 3.62
N LEU A 22 -4.78 10.47 2.49
CA LEU A 22 -3.72 11.49 2.41
C LEU A 22 -4.27 12.88 2.78
N LEU A 23 -5.48 13.20 2.33
CA LEU A 23 -6.15 14.48 2.63
C LEU A 23 -6.79 14.51 4.03
N TYR A 24 -7.21 13.36 4.58
CA TYR A 24 -8.06 13.30 5.77
C TYR A 24 -7.41 12.72 7.04
N ARG A 25 -6.15 12.24 7.01
CA ARG A 25 -5.43 11.57 8.12
C ARG A 25 -5.06 12.41 9.35
N LYS A 26 -5.55 13.65 9.49
CA LYS A 26 -5.03 14.67 10.44
C LYS A 26 -4.61 14.08 11.80
N SER A 27 -3.30 14.17 12.10
CA SER A 27 -2.63 13.72 13.34
C SER A 27 -2.92 12.28 13.80
N ASP A 28 -3.43 11.42 12.92
CA ASP A 28 -3.75 10.04 13.24
C ASP A 28 -2.55 9.13 12.94
N SER A 29 -1.84 8.70 13.98
CA SER A 29 -0.64 7.85 13.84
C SER A 29 -0.95 6.52 13.15
N TYR A 30 -2.13 5.96 13.36
CA TYR A 30 -2.57 4.71 12.75
C TYR A 30 -2.84 4.86 11.26
N VAL A 31 -3.57 5.91 10.88
CA VAL A 31 -3.81 6.20 9.46
C VAL A 31 -2.47 6.54 8.79
N ASN A 32 -1.58 7.28 9.44
CA ASN A 32 -0.24 7.56 8.92
C ASN A 32 0.58 6.28 8.70
N TYR A 33 0.51 5.31 9.62
CA TYR A 33 1.19 4.04 9.48
C TYR A 33 0.76 3.27 8.23
N HIS A 34 -0.56 3.08 8.07
CA HIS A 34 -1.12 2.38 6.90
C HIS A 34 -0.99 3.19 5.61
N MET A 35 -1.00 4.52 5.68
CA MET A 35 -0.74 5.43 4.58
C MET A 35 0.65 5.24 3.98
N LYS A 36 1.69 5.17 4.82
CA LYS A 36 3.07 4.94 4.35
C LYS A 36 3.18 3.62 3.59
N GLN A 37 2.54 2.56 4.10
CA GLN A 37 2.52 1.26 3.44
C GLN A 37 1.71 1.28 2.15
N GLY A 38 0.57 1.97 2.15
CA GLY A 38 -0.26 2.21 0.98
C GLY A 38 0.48 2.92 -0.15
N LEU A 39 1.25 3.96 0.16
CA LEU A 39 2.11 4.66 -0.79
C LEU A 39 3.23 3.77 -1.33
N GLY A 40 3.83 2.93 -0.48
CA GLY A 40 4.79 1.91 -0.93
C GLY A 40 4.16 0.92 -1.89
N LEU A 41 2.94 0.45 -1.60
CA LEU A 41 2.21 -0.45 -2.49
C LEU A 41 1.79 0.24 -3.80
N LEU A 42 1.38 1.52 -3.76
CA LEU A 42 1.07 2.31 -4.94
C LEU A 42 2.28 2.39 -5.90
N SER A 43 3.50 2.44 -5.36
CA SER A 43 4.71 2.47 -6.19
C SER A 43 4.85 1.20 -7.06
N LEU A 44 4.47 0.02 -6.55
CA LEU A 44 4.47 -1.22 -7.34
C LEU A 44 3.46 -1.14 -8.49
N TRP A 45 2.24 -0.66 -8.20
CA TRP A 45 1.22 -0.43 -9.23
C TRP A 45 1.66 0.56 -10.32
N VAL A 46 2.47 1.55 -9.96
CA VAL A 46 3.05 2.51 -10.92
C VAL A 46 4.16 1.87 -11.75
N ILE A 47 4.99 0.98 -11.17
CA ILE A 47 6.10 0.30 -11.86
C ILE A 47 5.59 -0.73 -12.88
N LEU A 48 4.52 -1.45 -12.55
CA LEU A 48 3.95 -2.52 -13.37
C LEU A 48 3.78 -2.18 -14.88
N PRO A 49 3.12 -1.08 -15.29
CA PRO A 49 2.97 -0.76 -16.71
C PRO A 49 4.31 -0.54 -17.44
N PHE A 50 5.35 -0.07 -16.76
CA PHE A 50 6.68 0.08 -17.36
C PHE A 50 7.36 -1.27 -17.60
N LEU A 51 7.18 -2.23 -16.68
CA LEU A 51 7.66 -3.60 -16.87
C LEU A 51 6.98 -4.23 -18.09
N LEU A 52 5.66 -4.07 -18.22
CA LEU A 52 4.90 -4.67 -19.31
C LEU A 52 5.23 -4.12 -20.70
N TRP A 53 5.90 -2.97 -20.79
CA TRP A 53 6.40 -2.43 -22.06
C TRP A 53 7.47 -3.33 -22.69
N ILE A 54 8.32 -3.98 -21.88
CA ILE A 54 9.44 -4.80 -22.37
C ILE A 54 8.93 -6.24 -22.64
N PRO A 55 8.96 -6.73 -23.89
CA PRO A 55 8.48 -8.08 -24.21
C PRO A 55 9.28 -9.17 -23.49
N ILE A 56 8.62 -10.30 -23.21
CA ILE A 56 9.20 -11.51 -22.60
C ILE A 56 9.72 -11.29 -21.17
N VAL A 57 10.83 -10.56 -21.00
CA VAL A 57 11.46 -10.32 -19.69
C VAL A 57 10.59 -9.42 -18.83
N GLY A 58 10.10 -8.31 -19.39
CA GLY A 58 9.24 -7.38 -18.67
C GLY A 58 7.90 -7.98 -18.30
N TRP A 59 7.36 -8.89 -19.12
CA TRP A 59 6.15 -9.64 -18.79
C TRP A 59 6.35 -10.59 -17.61
N ALA A 60 7.47 -11.32 -17.59
CA ALA A 60 7.80 -12.20 -16.47
C ALA A 60 7.96 -11.41 -15.17
N LEU A 61 8.70 -10.31 -15.20
CA LEU A 61 8.86 -9.43 -14.03
C LEU A 61 7.54 -8.76 -13.63
N GLY A 62 6.73 -8.34 -14.60
CA GLY A 62 5.41 -7.76 -14.35
C GLY A 62 4.45 -8.74 -13.68
N LEU A 63 4.51 -10.02 -14.04
CA LEU A 63 3.72 -11.06 -13.37
C LEU A 63 4.13 -11.23 -11.90
N VAL A 64 5.43 -11.21 -11.62
CA VAL A 64 5.96 -11.30 -10.25
C VAL A 64 5.58 -10.06 -9.44
N ASP A 65 5.72 -8.87 -10.01
CA ASP A 65 5.34 -7.60 -9.38
C ASP A 65 3.83 -7.57 -9.08
N LEU A 66 2.99 -7.95 -10.05
CA LEU A 66 1.53 -8.03 -9.86
C LEU A 66 1.16 -9.00 -8.74
N ALA A 67 1.75 -10.19 -8.72
CA ALA A 67 1.50 -11.17 -7.67
C ALA A 67 1.91 -10.64 -6.29
N LEU A 68 3.09 -10.02 -6.20
CA LEU A 68 3.58 -9.39 -4.98
C LEU A 68 2.63 -8.27 -4.52
N ALA A 69 2.26 -7.34 -5.41
CA ALA A 69 1.37 -6.22 -5.10
C ALA A 69 0.01 -6.71 -4.58
N LEU A 70 -0.58 -7.74 -5.20
CA LEU A 70 -1.86 -8.31 -4.74
C LEU A 70 -1.75 -8.98 -3.36
N ILE A 71 -0.69 -9.75 -3.12
CA ILE A 71 -0.45 -10.37 -1.80
C ILE A 71 -0.30 -9.29 -0.72
N LEU A 72 0.50 -8.26 -1.00
CA LEU A 72 0.71 -7.15 -0.07
C LEU A 72 -0.57 -6.34 0.16
N LEU A 73 -1.40 -6.15 -0.87
CA LEU A 73 -2.71 -5.51 -0.75
C LEU A 73 -3.58 -6.26 0.25
N VAL A 74 -3.74 -7.58 0.09
CA VAL A 74 -4.60 -8.39 0.96
C VAL A 74 -4.08 -8.37 2.40
N ILE A 75 -2.77 -8.55 2.60
CA ILE A 75 -2.15 -8.54 3.93
C ILE A 75 -2.34 -7.17 4.60
N GLY A 76 -2.09 -6.07 3.88
CA GLY A 76 -2.23 -4.72 4.39
C GLY A 76 -3.68 -4.37 4.73
N PHE A 77 -4.60 -4.74 3.83
CA PHE A 77 -6.04 -4.56 4.00
C PHE A 77 -6.56 -5.30 5.24
N ASP A 78 -6.24 -6.59 5.41
CA ASP A 78 -6.68 -7.38 6.57
C ASP A 78 -6.18 -6.77 7.89
N ARG A 79 -4.90 -6.40 7.92
CA ARG A 79 -4.30 -5.75 9.10
C ARG A 79 -4.97 -4.42 9.43
N ALA A 80 -5.24 -3.60 8.41
CA ALA A 80 -5.94 -2.32 8.58
C ALA A 80 -7.40 -2.50 9.04
N ALA A 81 -8.09 -3.52 8.54
CA ALA A 81 -9.44 -3.86 8.96
C ALA A 81 -9.48 -4.35 10.42
N LEU A 82 -8.49 -5.15 10.82
CA LEU A 82 -8.35 -5.70 12.17
C LEU A 82 -7.73 -4.75 13.20
N GLY A 83 -7.36 -3.52 12.82
CA GLY A 83 -6.77 -2.56 13.77
C GLY A 83 -5.31 -2.84 14.12
N LYS A 84 -4.55 -3.54 13.26
CA LYS A 84 -3.19 -4.01 13.55
C LYS A 84 -2.13 -3.24 12.76
N GLU A 85 -1.23 -2.58 13.47
CA GLU A 85 -0.05 -1.93 12.88
C GLU A 85 1.09 -2.95 12.69
N ARG A 86 1.09 -3.67 11.56
CA ARG A 86 2.16 -4.63 11.22
C ARG A 86 2.74 -4.34 9.85
N ALA A 87 4.08 -4.36 9.77
CA ALA A 87 4.82 -3.98 8.57
C ALA A 87 4.55 -4.97 7.45
N LEU A 88 4.23 -4.46 6.25
CA LEU A 88 4.11 -5.32 5.07
C LEU A 88 5.42 -6.12 4.88
N PRO A 89 5.33 -7.40 4.51
CA PRO A 89 6.53 -8.14 4.14
C PRO A 89 7.18 -7.49 2.91
N VAL A 90 8.48 -7.67 2.74
CA VAL A 90 9.31 -7.12 1.64
C VAL A 90 9.48 -5.59 1.69
N ILE A 91 8.40 -4.81 1.69
CA ILE A 91 8.45 -3.34 1.53
C ILE A 91 8.29 -2.55 2.84
N GLY A 92 7.83 -3.16 3.93
CA GLY A 92 7.42 -2.45 5.15
C GLY A 92 8.51 -1.57 5.77
N LYS A 93 9.76 -2.07 5.83
CA LYS A 93 10.90 -1.30 6.36
C LYS A 93 11.24 -0.05 5.52
N PHE A 94 10.95 -0.09 4.22
CA PHE A 94 11.15 1.06 3.34
C PHE A 94 10.01 2.06 3.50
N CYS A 95 8.78 1.58 3.62
CA CYS A 95 7.60 2.41 3.86
C CYS A 95 7.73 3.25 5.12
N GLU A 96 8.27 2.72 6.22
CA GLU A 96 8.44 3.44 7.49
C GLU A 96 9.25 4.73 7.35
N LYS A 97 10.18 4.78 6.38
CA LYS A 97 11.05 5.92 6.10
C LYS A 97 10.37 7.04 5.30
N ILE A 98 9.17 6.82 4.78
CA ILE A 98 8.40 7.86 4.07
C ILE A 98 8.04 8.97 5.06
N ALA A 99 8.41 10.21 4.74
CA ALA A 99 8.04 11.40 5.52
C ALA A 99 6.60 11.82 5.17
N LEU A 100 5.73 11.92 6.18
CA LEU A 100 4.30 12.24 6.07
C LEU A 100 3.86 13.18 7.20
#